data_AF-A0A9W6KSC8-F1
#
_entry.id   AF-A0A9W6KSC8-F1
#
_cell.length_a   1.000
_cell.length_b   1.000
_cell.length_c   1.000
_cell.angle_alpha   90.00
_cell.angle_beta   90.00
_cell.angle_gamma   90.00
#
_symmetry.space_group_name_H-M   'P 1'
#
loop_
_entity.id
_entity.type
_entity.pdbx_description
1 polymer ?
#
loop_
_entity_poly.entity_id
_entity_poly.type
_entity_poly.pdbx_seq_one_letter_code
_entity_poly.pdbx_strand_id
1 'polypeptide(L)'
;MPPVIVDASSPSGLDTVVAAVERGARGVVSCVSGIPADGQARLRALAARVPVIVVANASVGSHLQLAVARLLAWSPLLDGYDAAWSVVDRHPATKRDAPSATAVRLADAVRSGHTDVTIRSDRHGEPVADHTLVLEFGSESLRIAHSVRSLDNSARQVARLALLIADLPAGHYCVNDVYERFAAKLSG
;
A
#
# COMPACT_ATOMS: atom_id res chain seq x y z
N MET A 1 -25.72 14.89 3.59
CA MET A 1 -25.29 13.59 3.01
C MET A 1 -24.92 12.65 4.13
N PRO A 2 -25.20 11.33 4.03
CA PRO A 2 -24.75 10.36 5.02
C PRO A 2 -23.21 10.33 5.10
N PRO A 3 -22.62 10.06 6.28
CA PRO A 3 -21.18 10.14 6.46
C PRO A 3 -20.43 8.98 5.80
N VAL A 4 -19.16 9.19 5.49
CA VAL A 4 -18.18 8.15 5.21
C VAL A 4 -17.37 7.92 6.48
N ILE A 5 -17.12 6.65 6.83
CA ILE A 5 -16.31 6.30 8.00
C ILE A 5 -14.87 6.10 7.57
N VAL A 6 -13.95 6.80 8.23
CA VAL A 6 -12.51 6.51 8.18
C VAL A 6 -12.13 5.85 9.49
N ASP A 7 -11.76 4.58 9.42
CA ASP A 7 -11.34 3.80 10.59
C ASP A 7 -9.82 3.63 10.57
N ALA A 8 -9.13 4.40 11.42
CA ALA A 8 -7.70 4.29 11.67
C ALA A 8 -7.44 3.96 13.16
N SER A 9 -8.32 3.14 13.75
CA SER A 9 -8.27 2.76 15.16
C SER A 9 -7.46 1.46 15.36
N SER A 10 -8.12 0.39 15.81
CA SER A 10 -7.56 -0.93 16.07
C SER A 10 -8.58 -2.00 15.66
N PRO A 11 -8.21 -3.30 15.62
CA PRO A 11 -9.16 -4.36 15.26
C PRO A 11 -10.45 -4.39 16.10
N SER A 12 -10.41 -3.92 17.35
CA SER A 12 -11.60 -3.83 18.22
C SER A 12 -12.59 -2.72 17.82
N GLY A 13 -12.21 -1.79 16.95
CA GLY A 13 -13.09 -0.72 16.46
C GLY A 13 -14.16 -1.18 15.47
N LEU A 14 -14.07 -2.41 14.96
CA LEU A 14 -14.92 -2.92 13.89
C LEU A 14 -16.42 -2.89 14.22
N ASP A 15 -16.80 -3.11 15.48
CA ASP A 15 -18.21 -3.06 15.90
C ASP A 15 -18.80 -1.66 15.71
N THR A 16 -18.02 -0.62 16.00
CA THR A 16 -18.41 0.78 15.78
C THR A 16 -18.59 1.08 14.29
N VAL A 17 -17.72 0.54 13.45
CA VAL A 17 -17.82 0.67 11.98
C VAL A 17 -19.08 0.01 11.46
N VAL A 18 -19.37 -1.23 11.87
CA VAL A 18 -20.59 -1.95 11.49
C VAL A 18 -21.84 -1.17 11.90
N ALA A 19 -21.90 -0.73 13.16
CA ALA A 19 -23.02 0.05 13.67
C ALA A 19 -23.18 1.41 12.95
N ALA A 20 -22.10 2.01 12.45
CA ALA A 20 -22.18 3.23 11.65
C ALA A 20 -22.79 2.98 10.26
N VAL A 21 -22.43 1.88 9.60
CA VAL A 21 -23.04 1.48 8.32
C VAL A 21 -24.52 1.13 8.49
N GLU A 22 -24.89 0.44 9.57
CA GLU A 22 -26.28 0.16 9.90
C GLU A 22 -27.12 1.42 10.13
N ARG A 23 -26.51 2.46 10.70
CA ARG A 23 -27.11 3.80 10.87
C ARG A 23 -27.08 4.66 9.59
N GLY A 24 -26.62 4.11 8.48
CA GLY A 24 -26.69 4.75 7.16
C GLY A 24 -25.39 5.39 6.68
N ALA A 25 -24.24 5.11 7.30
CA ALA A 25 -22.96 5.49 6.68
C ALA A 25 -22.84 4.88 5.29
N ARG A 26 -22.37 5.68 4.32
CA ARG A 26 -22.43 5.34 2.90
C ARG A 26 -21.15 4.71 2.34
N GLY A 27 -20.13 4.55 3.17
CA GLY A 27 -18.85 3.96 2.78
C GLY A 27 -17.90 3.86 3.96
N VAL A 28 -16.90 2.98 3.82
CA VAL A 28 -15.87 2.73 4.84
C VAL A 28 -14.49 2.78 4.21
N VAL A 29 -13.58 3.53 4.80
CA VAL A 29 -12.14 3.48 4.53
C VAL A 29 -11.47 2.92 5.78
N SER A 30 -11.05 1.66 5.75
CA SER A 30 -10.40 1.01 6.88
C SER A 30 -8.88 0.99 6.69
N CYS A 31 -8.16 1.64 7.59
CA CYS A 31 -6.70 1.69 7.68
C CYS A 31 -6.16 0.75 8.78
N VAL A 32 -7.04 -0.07 9.38
CA VAL A 32 -6.68 -0.94 10.51
C VAL A 32 -5.94 -2.16 9.99
N SER A 33 -4.70 -2.34 10.48
CA SER A 33 -3.88 -3.51 10.21
C SER A 33 -4.17 -4.64 11.21
N GLY A 34 -3.80 -5.88 10.85
CA GLY A 34 -3.92 -7.02 11.75
C GLY A 34 -5.35 -7.44 12.11
N ILE A 35 -6.34 -7.05 11.31
CA ILE A 35 -7.73 -7.53 11.49
C ILE A 35 -7.76 -9.05 11.26
N PRO A 36 -8.25 -9.84 12.23
CA PRO A 36 -8.30 -11.31 12.09
C PRO A 36 -9.34 -11.76 11.05
N ALA A 37 -9.34 -13.05 10.71
CA ALA A 37 -10.11 -13.59 9.59
C ALA A 37 -11.63 -13.36 9.70
N ASP A 38 -12.18 -13.43 10.90
CA ASP A 38 -13.58 -13.12 11.20
C ASP A 38 -13.89 -11.64 10.96
N GLY A 39 -13.03 -10.73 11.43
CA GLY A 39 -13.15 -9.30 11.16
C GLY A 39 -13.05 -8.96 9.67
N GLN A 40 -12.16 -9.63 8.95
CA GLN A 40 -12.06 -9.52 7.49
C GLN A 40 -13.34 -10.00 6.79
N ALA A 41 -13.96 -11.09 7.28
CA ALA A 41 -15.23 -11.58 6.75
C ALA A 41 -16.37 -10.57 6.99
N ARG A 42 -16.38 -9.91 8.14
CA ARG A 42 -17.36 -8.84 8.45
C ARG A 42 -17.18 -7.62 7.56
N LEU A 43 -15.95 -7.18 7.28
CA LEU A 43 -15.69 -6.11 6.30
C LEU A 43 -16.19 -6.48 4.89
N ARG A 44 -15.99 -7.74 4.47
CA ARG A 44 -16.54 -8.23 3.20
C ARG A 44 -18.08 -8.29 3.20
N ALA A 45 -18.70 -8.62 4.33
CA ALA A 45 -20.15 -8.59 4.45
C ALA A 45 -20.70 -7.15 4.34
N LEU A 46 -20.03 -6.16 4.94
CA LEU A 46 -20.37 -4.74 4.76
C LEU A 46 -20.23 -4.30 3.30
N ALA A 47 -19.22 -4.82 2.60
CA ALA A 47 -18.97 -4.52 1.21
C ALA A 47 -20.11 -4.90 0.26
N ALA A 48 -21.03 -5.79 0.66
CA ALA A 48 -22.24 -6.10 -0.10
C ALA A 48 -23.28 -4.96 -0.09
N ARG A 49 -23.16 -4.00 0.83
CA ARG A 49 -24.12 -2.90 1.04
C ARG A 49 -23.55 -1.54 0.71
N VAL A 50 -22.27 -1.33 1.01
CA VAL A 50 -21.56 -0.05 0.83
C VAL A 50 -20.17 -0.30 0.27
N PRO A 51 -19.54 0.66 -0.43
CA PRO A 51 -18.13 0.57 -0.77
C PRO A 51 -17.27 0.51 0.50
N VAL A 52 -16.34 -0.44 0.54
CA VAL A 52 -15.35 -0.62 1.61
C VAL A 52 -13.97 -0.61 0.98
N ILE A 53 -13.14 0.38 1.32
CA ILE A 53 -11.74 0.47 0.90
C ILE A 53 -10.87 0.01 2.07
N VAL A 54 -10.10 -1.06 1.88
CA VAL A 54 -9.07 -1.51 2.83
C VAL A 54 -7.71 -0.92 2.44
N VAL A 55 -7.13 -0.15 3.35
CA VAL A 55 -5.92 0.64 3.16
C VAL A 55 -4.77 -0.01 3.92
N ALA A 56 -4.11 -0.98 3.29
CA ALA A 56 -2.90 -1.59 3.85
C ALA A 56 -1.70 -0.61 3.91
N ASN A 57 -1.66 0.35 2.98
CA ASN A 57 -0.66 1.42 2.94
C ASN A 57 -1.23 2.62 2.17
N ALA A 58 -1.25 3.80 2.81
CA ALA A 58 -1.74 5.06 2.24
C ALA A 58 -0.62 5.94 1.62
N SER A 59 0.63 5.51 1.68
CA SER A 59 1.76 6.25 1.11
C SER A 59 1.72 6.23 -0.41
N VAL A 60 1.41 7.39 -1.01
CA VAL A 60 1.44 7.59 -2.47
C VAL A 60 2.83 7.29 -3.04
N GLY A 61 3.89 7.72 -2.38
CA GLY A 61 5.26 7.47 -2.82
C GLY A 61 5.61 5.98 -2.87
N SER A 62 5.16 5.20 -1.88
CA SER A 62 5.33 3.74 -1.89
C SER A 62 4.57 3.07 -3.04
N HIS A 63 3.37 3.55 -3.39
CA HIS A 63 2.61 3.05 -4.54
C HIS A 63 3.32 3.36 -5.86
N LEU A 64 3.83 4.59 -6.04
CA LEU A 64 4.59 4.97 -7.23
C LEU A 64 5.88 4.15 -7.36
N GLN A 65 6.62 3.98 -6.25
CA GLN A 65 7.83 3.16 -6.24
C GLN A 65 7.55 1.71 -6.67
N LEU A 66 6.44 1.14 -6.20
CA LEU A 66 6.03 -0.21 -6.58
C LEU A 66 5.68 -0.30 -8.08
N ALA A 67 5.02 0.72 -8.64
CA ALA A 67 4.70 0.77 -10.06
C ALA A 67 5.98 0.83 -10.92
N VAL A 68 6.96 1.66 -10.53
CA VAL A 68 8.26 1.74 -11.20
C VAL A 68 9.04 0.43 -11.06
N ALA A 69 9.02 -0.20 -9.88
CA ALA A 69 9.68 -1.49 -9.65
C ALA A 69 9.15 -2.56 -10.63
N ARG A 70 7.83 -2.65 -10.80
CA ARG A 70 7.20 -3.54 -11.78
C ARG A 70 7.61 -3.19 -13.20
N LEU A 71 7.54 -1.91 -13.57
CA LEU A 71 7.92 -1.47 -14.92
C LEU A 71 9.35 -1.90 -15.26
N LEU A 72 10.30 -1.71 -14.35
CA LEU A 72 11.69 -2.10 -14.58
C LEU A 72 11.87 -3.62 -14.61
N ALA A 73 11.19 -4.36 -13.72
CA ALA A 73 11.29 -5.82 -13.66
C ALA A 73 10.88 -6.52 -14.96
N TRP A 74 9.94 -5.92 -15.70
CA TRP A 74 9.42 -6.42 -16.99
C TRP A 74 10.03 -5.72 -18.20
N SER A 75 11.11 -4.95 -18.03
CA SER A 75 11.74 -4.23 -19.13
C SER A 75 12.60 -5.17 -19.99
N PRO A 76 12.30 -5.35 -21.30
CA PRO A 76 13.12 -6.15 -22.20
C PRO A 76 14.50 -5.53 -22.47
N LEU A 77 14.72 -4.28 -22.05
CA LEU A 77 16.02 -3.62 -22.17
C LEU A 77 17.09 -4.26 -21.28
N LEU A 78 16.68 -5.07 -20.29
CA LEU A 78 17.57 -5.82 -19.43
C LEU A 78 17.92 -7.21 -20.01
N ASP A 79 17.31 -7.59 -21.15
CA ASP A 79 17.60 -8.88 -21.79
C ASP A 79 19.07 -8.96 -22.20
N GLY A 80 19.76 -10.01 -21.74
CA GLY A 80 21.19 -10.21 -21.99
C GLY A 80 22.13 -9.59 -20.95
N TYR A 81 21.60 -8.86 -19.96
CA TYR A 81 22.38 -8.43 -18.80
C TYR A 81 22.18 -9.39 -17.62
N ASP A 82 23.26 -9.61 -16.86
CA ASP A 82 23.17 -10.22 -15.54
C ASP A 82 22.69 -9.16 -14.54
N ALA A 83 21.36 -9.06 -14.38
CA ALA A 83 20.71 -8.05 -13.56
C ALA A 83 20.56 -8.55 -12.11
N ALA A 84 21.21 -7.87 -11.17
CA ALA A 84 21.10 -8.13 -9.74
C ALA A 84 20.17 -7.11 -9.07
N TRP A 85 19.26 -7.62 -8.23
CA TRP A 85 18.26 -6.81 -7.55
C TRP A 85 18.41 -6.88 -6.03
N SER A 86 18.30 -5.73 -5.37
CA SER A 86 18.23 -5.69 -3.92
C SER A 86 17.31 -4.59 -3.39
N VAL A 87 16.80 -4.80 -2.18
CA VAL A 87 15.99 -3.84 -1.43
C VAL A 87 16.70 -3.48 -0.15
N VAL A 88 16.90 -2.18 0.07
CA VAL A 88 17.35 -1.63 1.36
C VAL A 88 16.14 -1.13 2.14
N ASP A 89 15.92 -1.68 3.33
CA ASP A 89 14.79 -1.42 4.22
C ASP A 89 15.27 -0.82 5.54
N ARG A 90 15.18 0.50 5.70
CA ARG A 90 15.68 1.19 6.90
C ARG A 90 14.55 1.81 7.70
N HIS A 91 14.50 1.43 8.98
CA HIS A 91 13.52 1.87 9.97
C HIS A 91 14.22 2.15 11.32
N PRO A 92 13.53 2.71 12.31
CA PRO A 92 14.10 3.00 13.62
C PRO A 92 14.28 1.69 14.41
N ALA A 93 15.08 1.74 15.46
CA ALA A 93 15.34 0.58 16.33
C ALA A 93 14.05 0.03 17.01
N THR A 94 13.02 0.86 17.16
CA THR A 94 11.73 0.46 17.76
C THR A 94 10.89 -0.45 16.86
N LYS A 95 11.17 -0.50 15.54
CA LYS A 95 10.46 -1.38 14.62
C LYS A 95 11.03 -2.79 14.70
N ARG A 96 10.25 -3.71 15.27
CA ARG A 96 10.68 -5.10 15.51
C ARG A 96 10.61 -6.00 14.28
N ASP A 97 9.65 -5.77 13.38
CA ASP A 97 9.52 -6.58 12.17
C ASP A 97 10.64 -6.25 11.17
N ALA A 98 11.29 -7.29 10.65
CA ALA A 98 12.31 -7.21 9.61
C ALA A 98 12.29 -8.48 8.74
N PRO A 99 12.27 -8.36 7.41
CA PRO A 99 12.08 -7.14 6.62
C PRO A 99 10.69 -6.52 6.82
N SER A 100 10.55 -5.22 6.57
CA SER A 100 9.22 -4.59 6.61
C SER A 100 8.31 -5.12 5.50
N ALA A 101 7.00 -5.10 5.73
CA ALA A 101 6.01 -5.52 4.72
C ALA A 101 6.16 -4.76 3.39
N THR A 102 6.55 -3.47 3.43
CA THR A 102 6.82 -2.69 2.21
C THR A 102 8.04 -3.23 1.46
N ALA A 103 9.10 -3.60 2.16
CA ALA A 103 10.29 -4.17 1.54
C ALA A 103 10.01 -5.52 0.88
N VAL A 104 9.22 -6.39 1.54
CA VAL A 104 8.75 -7.65 0.97
C VAL A 104 7.94 -7.40 -0.30
N ARG A 105 6.98 -6.47 -0.27
CA ARG A 105 6.18 -6.10 -1.45
C ARG A 105 7.02 -5.57 -2.61
N LEU A 106 8.07 -4.79 -2.33
CA LEU A 106 8.99 -4.31 -3.36
C LEU A 106 9.79 -5.47 -3.98
N ALA A 107 10.31 -6.38 -3.15
CA ALA A 107 11.03 -7.54 -3.65
C ALA A 107 10.11 -8.45 -4.48
N ASP A 108 8.90 -8.71 -4.01
CA ASP A 108 7.92 -9.56 -4.71
C ASP A 108 7.48 -8.96 -6.05
N ALA A 109 7.40 -7.63 -6.16
CA ALA A 109 7.11 -6.96 -7.42
C ALA A 109 8.17 -7.22 -8.50
N VAL A 110 9.42 -7.44 -8.09
CA VAL A 110 10.52 -7.77 -9.00
C VAL A 110 10.63 -9.28 -9.24
N ARG A 111 10.32 -10.10 -8.22
CA ARG A 111 10.41 -11.56 -8.29
C ARG A 111 9.58 -12.21 -9.40
N SER A 112 8.58 -11.49 -9.90
CA SER A 112 7.77 -11.92 -11.03
C SER A 112 8.57 -12.13 -12.35
N GLY A 113 9.82 -11.63 -12.43
CA GLY A 113 10.75 -11.91 -13.53
C GLY A 113 12.18 -12.32 -13.12
N HIS A 114 12.52 -12.28 -11.83
CA HIS A 114 13.90 -12.46 -11.33
C HIS A 114 13.91 -13.26 -10.02
N THR A 115 14.62 -14.39 -9.93
CA THR A 115 14.51 -15.27 -8.74
C THR A 115 15.33 -14.81 -7.54
N ASP A 116 16.42 -14.08 -7.75
CA ASP A 116 17.32 -13.62 -6.68
C ASP A 116 17.16 -12.12 -6.38
N VAL A 117 16.30 -11.81 -5.42
CA VAL A 117 16.14 -10.46 -4.87
C VAL A 117 16.52 -10.48 -3.39
N THR A 118 17.61 -9.80 -3.04
CA THR A 118 18.11 -9.71 -1.67
C THR A 118 17.44 -8.57 -0.91
N ILE A 119 17.09 -8.75 0.37
CA ILE A 119 16.58 -7.68 1.23
C ILE A 119 17.53 -7.44 2.39
N ARG A 120 18.02 -6.21 2.53
CA ARG A 120 18.86 -5.78 3.65
C ARG A 120 18.06 -4.86 4.57
N SER A 121 17.94 -5.23 5.83
CA SER A 121 17.14 -4.49 6.82
C SER A 121 18.03 -3.80 7.85
N ASP A 122 17.87 -2.47 7.97
CA ASP A 122 18.57 -1.63 8.93
C ASP A 122 17.57 -1.12 10.00
N ARG A 123 17.97 -1.19 11.28
CA ARG A 123 17.13 -0.75 12.42
C ARG A 123 17.88 0.24 13.29
N HIS A 124 17.96 1.49 12.85
CA HIS A 124 18.68 2.56 13.55
C HIS A 124 18.22 3.98 13.17
N GLY A 125 18.56 4.93 14.05
CA GLY A 125 18.36 6.36 13.87
C GLY A 125 16.91 6.82 13.98
N GLU A 126 16.62 7.97 13.38
CA GLU A 126 15.33 8.68 13.47
C GLU A 126 14.11 7.86 13.06
N PRO A 127 12.88 8.25 13.51
CA PRO A 127 11.57 7.70 13.12
C PRO A 127 11.25 7.76 11.61
N VAL A 128 11.97 7.01 10.78
CA VAL A 128 11.81 6.98 9.32
C VAL A 128 11.19 5.69 8.81
N ALA A 129 10.68 5.72 7.59
CA ALA A 129 10.52 4.52 6.76
C ALA A 129 11.19 4.79 5.41
N ASP A 130 12.38 4.22 5.22
CA ASP A 130 13.21 4.38 4.01
C ASP A 130 13.26 3.05 3.25
N HIS A 131 12.98 3.10 1.95
CA HIS A 131 13.00 1.96 1.05
C HIS A 131 13.73 2.33 -0.23
N THR A 132 14.79 1.59 -0.56
CA THR A 132 15.50 1.76 -1.83
C THR A 132 15.49 0.45 -2.59
N LEU A 133 14.94 0.47 -3.80
CA LEU A 133 15.16 -0.59 -4.78
C LEU A 133 16.45 -0.29 -5.53
N VAL A 134 17.34 -1.26 -5.60
CA VAL A 134 18.61 -1.18 -6.31
C VAL A 134 18.59 -2.24 -7.40
N LEU A 135 18.90 -1.81 -8.62
CA LEU A 135 19.11 -2.64 -9.79
C LEU A 135 20.55 -2.40 -10.25
N GLU A 136 21.35 -3.45 -10.36
CA GLU A 136 22.71 -3.43 -10.88
C GLU A 136 22.78 -4.33 -12.11
N PHE A 137 23.39 -3.85 -13.19
CA PHE A 137 23.50 -4.61 -14.44
C PHE A 137 24.71 -4.11 -15.23
N GLY A 138 25.54 -5.02 -15.75
CA GLY A 138 26.79 -4.65 -16.43
C GLY A 138 27.68 -3.78 -15.54
N SER A 139 27.94 -2.54 -15.97
CA SER A 139 28.70 -1.53 -15.21
C SER A 139 27.82 -0.40 -14.65
N GLU A 140 26.52 -0.59 -14.61
CA GLU A 140 25.53 0.43 -14.24
C GLU A 140 24.76 0.05 -12.96
N SER A 141 24.29 1.08 -12.25
CA SER A 141 23.39 0.90 -11.11
C SER A 141 22.29 1.95 -11.14
N LEU A 142 21.04 1.51 -10.94
CA LEU A 142 19.87 2.35 -10.81
C LEU A 142 19.27 2.20 -9.41
N ARG A 143 18.97 3.33 -8.75
CA ARG A 143 18.41 3.36 -7.41
C ARG A 143 17.11 4.14 -7.38
N ILE A 144 16.05 3.54 -6.85
CA ILE A 144 14.75 4.17 -6.67
C ILE A 144 14.46 4.20 -5.17
N ALA A 145 14.62 5.38 -4.57
CA ALA A 145 14.47 5.59 -3.16
C ALA A 145 13.14 6.27 -2.81
N HIS A 146 12.53 5.83 -1.71
CA HIS A 146 11.35 6.43 -1.12
C HIS A 146 11.58 6.58 0.39
N SER A 147 11.22 7.75 0.92
CA SER A 147 11.51 8.13 2.30
C SER A 147 10.30 8.78 2.95
N VAL A 148 9.88 8.27 4.11
CA VAL A 148 8.79 8.84 4.90
C VAL A 148 9.38 9.53 6.14
N ARG A 149 9.02 10.79 6.34
CA ARG A 149 9.39 11.62 7.50
C ARG A 149 8.18 12.13 8.29
N SER A 150 7.00 12.07 7.68
CA SER A 150 5.71 12.43 8.27
C SER A 150 4.61 11.58 7.65
N LEU A 151 3.53 11.33 8.40
CA LEU A 151 2.34 10.64 7.92
C LEU A 151 1.30 11.59 7.30
N ASP A 152 1.57 12.90 7.23
CA ASP A 152 0.62 13.89 6.71
C ASP A 152 0.14 13.56 5.29
N ASN A 153 1.04 13.12 4.42
CA ASN A 153 0.67 12.73 3.05
C ASN A 153 -0.21 11.48 3.04
N SER A 154 0.04 10.53 3.95
CA SER A 154 -0.81 9.35 4.11
C SER A 154 -2.20 9.75 4.63
N ALA A 155 -2.28 10.65 5.60
CA ALA A 155 -3.54 11.17 6.12
C ALA A 155 -4.34 11.94 5.05
N ARG A 156 -3.67 12.81 4.29
CA ARG A 156 -4.27 13.51 3.12
C ARG A 156 -4.79 12.51 2.09
N GLN A 157 -4.06 11.43 1.85
CA GLN A 157 -4.47 10.40 0.91
C GLN A 157 -5.70 9.63 1.40
N VAL A 158 -5.77 9.28 2.69
CA VAL A 158 -6.96 8.65 3.29
C VAL A 158 -8.17 9.60 3.21
N ALA A 159 -8.00 10.89 3.51
CA ALA A 159 -9.06 11.88 3.36
C ALA A 159 -9.54 11.98 1.89
N ARG A 160 -8.60 11.92 0.94
CA ARG A 160 -8.94 11.87 -0.49
C ARG A 160 -9.73 10.61 -0.83
N LEU A 161 -9.30 9.42 -0.38
CA LEU A 161 -10.06 8.17 -0.58
C LEU A 161 -11.49 8.27 -0.02
N ALA A 162 -11.66 8.91 1.14
CA ALA A 162 -12.97 9.12 1.75
C ALA A 162 -13.89 10.06 0.94
N LEU A 163 -13.33 11.01 0.18
CA LEU A 163 -14.10 11.81 -0.77
C LEU A 163 -14.47 11.00 -2.01
N LEU A 164 -13.54 10.18 -2.50
CA LEU A 164 -13.68 9.41 -3.73
C LEU A 164 -14.62 8.19 -3.59
N ILE A 165 -14.71 7.63 -2.39
CA ILE A 165 -15.56 6.45 -2.13
C ILE A 165 -17.05 6.75 -2.35
N ALA A 166 -17.44 8.02 -2.29
CA ALA A 166 -18.80 8.49 -2.49
C ALA A 166 -19.42 8.08 -3.85
N ASP A 167 -18.57 7.87 -4.86
CA ASP A 167 -18.96 7.55 -6.23
C ASP A 167 -18.73 6.07 -6.59
N LEU A 168 -18.31 5.25 -5.62
CA LEU A 168 -18.09 3.83 -5.84
C LEU A 168 -19.37 3.03 -5.54
N PRO A 169 -19.69 2.01 -6.35
CA PRO A 169 -20.74 1.07 -6.01
C PRO A 169 -20.33 0.24 -4.78
N ALA A 170 -21.30 -0.45 -4.18
CA ALA A 170 -20.99 -1.43 -3.13
C ALA A 170 -19.95 -2.44 -3.64
N GLY A 171 -18.93 -2.68 -2.83
CA GLY A 171 -17.81 -3.52 -3.22
C GLY A 171 -16.66 -3.45 -2.22
N HIS A 172 -15.81 -4.46 -2.27
CA HIS A 172 -14.60 -4.54 -1.46
C HIS A 172 -13.40 -4.13 -2.33
N TYR A 173 -12.72 -3.07 -1.95
CA TYR A 173 -11.64 -2.46 -2.73
C TYR A 173 -10.35 -2.42 -1.92
N CYS A 174 -9.23 -2.62 -2.59
CA CYS A 174 -7.94 -2.16 -2.12
C CYS A 174 -7.64 -0.77 -2.70
N VAL A 175 -6.60 -0.11 -2.17
CA VAL A 175 -6.18 1.22 -2.64
C VAL A 175 -5.84 1.22 -4.14
N ASN A 176 -5.26 0.13 -4.67
CA ASN A 176 -4.91 0.05 -6.09
C ASN A 176 -6.15 0.03 -6.99
N ASP A 177 -7.19 -0.75 -6.63
CA ASP A 177 -8.44 -0.80 -7.39
C ASP A 177 -9.06 0.60 -7.55
N VAL A 178 -8.92 1.41 -6.50
CA VAL A 178 -9.40 2.79 -6.48
C VAL A 178 -8.53 3.65 -7.40
N TYR A 179 -7.20 3.56 -7.32
CA TYR A 179 -6.29 4.32 -8.20
C TYR A 179 -6.42 3.98 -9.68
N GLU A 180 -6.51 2.70 -10.04
CA GLU A 180 -6.67 2.27 -11.43
C GLU A 180 -7.96 2.83 -12.04
N ARG A 181 -9.04 2.87 -11.26
CA ARG A 181 -10.30 3.55 -11.67
C ARG A 181 -10.13 5.05 -11.86
N PHE A 182 -9.26 5.71 -11.10
CA PHE A 182 -8.97 7.14 -11.29
C PHE A 182 -8.11 7.39 -12.52
N ALA A 183 -7.08 6.56 -12.75
CA ALA A 183 -6.25 6.66 -13.94
C ALA A 183 -7.08 6.52 -15.22
N ALA A 184 -8.01 5.54 -15.26
CA ALA A 184 -8.90 5.34 -16.40
C ALA A 184 -9.79 6.55 -16.72
N LYS A 185 -10.21 7.34 -15.71
CA LYS A 185 -11.00 8.58 -15.91
C LYS A 185 -10.19 9.75 -16.47
N LEU A 186 -8.86 9.72 -16.37
CA LEU A 186 -7.97 10.75 -16.92
C LEU A 186 -7.52 10.44 -18.35
N SER A 187 -7.69 9.18 -18.78
CA SER A 187 -7.28 8.68 -20.10
C SER A 187 -8.42 8.63 -21.12
N GLY A 188 -9.63 9.06 -20.74
CA GLY A 188 -10.80 9.19 -21.62
C GLY A 188 -11.34 10.61 -21.58
#